data_AF-A0A0C1M6S9-F1
#
_entry.id   AF-A0A0C1M6S9-F1
#
_cell.length_a   1.000
_cell.length_b   1.000
_cell.length_c   1.000
_cell.angle_alpha   90.00
_cell.angle_beta   90.00
_cell.angle_gamma   90.00
#
_symmetry.space_group_name_H-M   'P 1'
#
loop_
_entity.id
_entity.type
_entity.pdbx_description
1 polymer ?
#
loop_
_entity_poly.entity_id
_entity_poly.type
_entity_poly.pdbx_seq_one_letter_code
_entity_poly.pdbx_strand_id
1 'polypeptide(L)'
;MSKKKIERKQRQNIIIDMNDFIIKYAATMLGENKTNLAQQIYEAGKDDVKGLDKLFNDAGYGRKEQYENIAEGYVCNFYHVMPDQTKPEVDRLTKEAMNYLGSHADEFNRWREE
;
A
#
# COMPACT_ATOMS: atom_id res chain seq x y z
N MET A 1 16.65 10.69 18.85
CA MET A 1 16.83 10.50 17.39
C MET A 1 16.44 11.78 16.67
N SER A 2 17.10 12.15 15.56
CA SER A 2 16.67 13.30 14.74
C SER A 2 15.26 13.07 14.18
N LYS A 3 14.46 14.13 14.02
CA LYS A 3 13.11 14.10 13.41
C LYS A 3 13.11 13.37 12.07
N LYS A 4 14.15 13.58 11.25
CA LYS A 4 14.35 12.90 9.96
C LYS A 4 14.53 11.38 10.09
N LYS A 5 15.20 10.92 11.16
CA LYS A 5 15.39 9.48 11.42
C LYS A 5 14.08 8.83 11.88
N ILE A 6 13.27 9.55 12.65
CA ILE A 6 11.95 9.10 13.09
C ILE A 6 11.01 9.00 11.89
N GLU A 7 10.95 10.04 11.06
CA GLU A 7 10.17 10.07 9.82
C GLU A 7 10.48 8.88 8.93
N ARG A 8 11.76 8.66 8.61
CA ARG A 8 12.18 7.56 7.74
C ARG A 8 11.72 6.20 8.28
N LYS A 9 11.85 5.98 9.60
CA LYS A 9 11.44 4.72 10.23
C LYS A 9 9.92 4.54 10.15
N GLN A 10 9.15 5.57 10.50
CA GLN A 10 7.69 5.48 10.47
C GLN A 10 7.14 5.37 9.04
N ARG A 11 7.74 6.08 8.08
CA ARG A 11 7.42 5.98 6.66
C ARG A 11 7.67 4.56 6.13
N GLN A 12 8.80 3.94 6.48
CA GLN A 12 9.04 2.56 6.06
C GLN A 12 8.03 1.59 6.70
N ASN A 13 7.70 1.77 7.97
CA ASN A 13 6.70 0.93 8.64
C ASN A 13 5.32 1.06 7.97
N ILE A 14 4.86 2.28 7.68
CA ILE A 14 3.55 2.45 7.03
C ILE A 14 3.54 1.89 5.61
N ILE A 15 4.66 1.94 4.88
CA ILE A 15 4.77 1.27 3.56
C ILE A 15 4.56 -0.24 3.69
N ILE A 16 5.15 -0.87 4.70
CA ILE A 16 4.96 -2.30 4.97
C ILE A 16 3.51 -2.57 5.33
N ASP A 17 2.92 -1.76 6.23
CA ASP A 17 1.52 -1.90 6.62
C ASP A 17 0.58 -1.78 5.40
N MET A 18 0.77 -0.75 4.55
CA MET A 18 0.00 -0.56 3.32
C MET A 18 0.01 -1.81 2.43
N ASN A 19 1.20 -2.38 2.23
CA ASN A 19 1.38 -3.57 1.39
C ASN A 19 0.78 -4.83 2.04
N ASP A 20 0.89 -4.99 3.35
CA ASP A 20 0.26 -6.09 4.08
C ASP A 20 -1.28 -6.04 3.99
N PHE A 21 -1.86 -4.85 4.17
CA PHE A 21 -3.31 -4.66 4.10
C PHE A 21 -3.85 -4.96 2.70
N ILE A 22 -3.22 -4.41 1.64
CA ILE A 22 -3.68 -4.65 0.28
C ILE A 22 -3.51 -6.11 -0.16
N ILE A 23 -2.47 -6.80 0.32
CA ILE A 23 -2.29 -8.25 0.08
C ILE A 23 -3.36 -9.06 0.82
N LYS A 24 -3.64 -8.74 2.08
CA LYS A 24 -4.72 -9.39 2.84
C LYS A 24 -6.07 -9.20 2.14
N TYR A 25 -6.35 -7.99 1.66
CA TYR A 25 -7.54 -7.71 0.87
C TYR A 25 -7.55 -8.45 -0.46
N ALA A 26 -6.42 -8.51 -1.17
CA ALA A 26 -6.32 -9.28 -2.41
C ALA A 26 -6.61 -10.77 -2.18
N ALA A 27 -6.19 -11.33 -1.04
CA ALA A 27 -6.50 -12.72 -0.70
C ALA A 27 -7.99 -12.96 -0.48
N THR A 28 -8.72 -12.02 0.13
CA THR A 28 -10.18 -12.15 0.28
C THR A 28 -10.91 -12.00 -1.04
N MET A 29 -10.42 -11.15 -1.93
CA MET A 29 -11.07 -10.85 -3.21
C MET A 29 -10.74 -11.86 -4.32
N LEU A 30 -9.48 -12.31 -4.40
CA LEU A 30 -8.98 -13.18 -5.48
C LEU A 30 -8.89 -14.66 -5.07
N GLY A 31 -9.04 -14.95 -3.77
CA GLY A 31 -9.00 -16.28 -3.18
C GLY A 31 -7.72 -16.52 -2.36
N GLU A 32 -7.86 -17.13 -1.18
CA GLU A 32 -6.76 -17.29 -0.21
C GLU A 32 -5.63 -18.20 -0.68
N ASN A 33 -5.92 -19.14 -1.58
CA ASN A 33 -4.95 -20.09 -2.15
C ASN A 33 -4.22 -19.54 -3.38
N LYS A 34 -4.44 -18.27 -3.74
CA LYS A 34 -3.71 -17.64 -4.85
C LYS A 34 -2.26 -17.40 -4.43
N THR A 35 -1.34 -17.95 -5.21
CA THR A 35 0.07 -17.62 -5.12
C THR A 35 0.36 -16.28 -5.79
N ASN A 36 1.48 -15.66 -5.43
CA ASN A 36 2.00 -14.46 -6.08
C ASN A 36 1.05 -13.24 -6.04
N LEU A 37 0.30 -13.06 -4.95
CA LEU A 37 -0.60 -11.91 -4.79
C LEU A 37 0.16 -10.59 -4.81
N ALA A 38 1.32 -10.51 -4.15
CA ALA A 38 2.15 -9.31 -4.15
C ALA A 38 2.57 -8.91 -5.59
N GLN A 39 2.94 -9.90 -6.41
CA GLN A 39 3.31 -9.65 -7.81
C GLN A 39 2.11 -9.20 -8.63
N GLN A 40 0.93 -9.82 -8.47
CA GLN A 40 -0.29 -9.43 -9.18
C GLN A 40 -0.71 -7.99 -8.86
N ILE A 41 -0.63 -7.60 -7.58
CA ILE A 41 -0.91 -6.23 -7.12
C ILE A 41 0.10 -5.25 -7.72
N TYR A 42 1.38 -5.57 -7.66
CA TYR A 42 2.43 -4.74 -8.26
C TYR A 42 2.23 -4.55 -9.77
N GLU A 43 2.03 -5.62 -10.53
CA GLU A 43 1.80 -5.54 -11.98
C GLU A 43 0.57 -4.69 -12.33
N ALA A 44 -0.48 -4.75 -11.50
CA ALA A 44 -1.67 -3.93 -11.68
C ALA A 44 -1.43 -2.46 -11.33
N GLY A 45 -0.62 -2.16 -10.32
CA GLY A 45 -0.46 -0.81 -9.75
C GLY A 45 0.82 -0.06 -10.13
N LYS A 46 1.81 -0.70 -10.77
CA LYS A 46 3.17 -0.15 -10.98
C LYS A 46 3.20 1.16 -11.78
N ASP A 47 2.35 1.27 -12.80
CA ASP A 47 2.29 2.44 -13.66
C ASP A 47 1.30 3.48 -13.12
N ASP A 48 0.14 3.01 -12.66
CA ASP A 48 -0.88 3.80 -11.97
C ASP A 48 -1.62 2.90 -10.96
N VAL A 49 -1.67 3.32 -9.69
CA VAL A 49 -2.36 2.61 -8.61
C VAL A 49 -3.86 2.46 -8.87
N LYS A 50 -4.44 3.24 -9.80
CA LYS A 50 -5.81 3.01 -10.28
C LYS A 50 -6.00 1.67 -11.00
N GLY A 51 -4.94 1.02 -11.48
CA GLY A 51 -5.04 -0.32 -12.05
C GLY A 51 -5.50 -1.38 -11.03
N LEU A 52 -5.37 -1.12 -9.73
CA LEU A 52 -5.94 -1.95 -8.66
C LEU A 52 -7.47 -2.05 -8.75
N ASP A 53 -8.16 -1.00 -9.23
CA ASP A 53 -9.62 -1.02 -9.40
C ASP A 53 -10.05 -2.10 -10.40
N LYS A 54 -9.23 -2.33 -11.44
CA LYS A 54 -9.45 -3.40 -12.43
C LYS A 54 -9.12 -4.77 -11.85
N LEU A 55 -8.08 -4.87 -11.04
CA LEU A 55 -7.66 -6.12 -10.41
C LEU A 55 -8.75 -6.66 -9.46
N PHE A 56 -9.28 -5.79 -8.60
CA PHE A 56 -10.27 -6.18 -7.60
C PHE A 56 -11.72 -6.10 -8.09
N ASN A 57 -11.98 -5.31 -9.14
CA ASN A 57 -13.32 -5.12 -9.72
C ASN A 57 -14.37 -4.75 -8.65
N ASP A 58 -13.99 -3.82 -7.76
CA ASP A 58 -14.69 -3.47 -6.52
C ASP A 58 -15.08 -1.99 -6.45
N ALA A 59 -15.23 -1.34 -7.60
CA ALA A 59 -15.42 0.11 -7.74
C ALA A 59 -14.34 0.97 -7.05
N GLY A 60 -13.13 0.41 -6.89
CA GLY A 60 -11.96 1.08 -6.33
C GLY A 60 -11.91 1.08 -4.81
N TYR A 61 -12.69 0.23 -4.14
CA TYR A 61 -12.68 0.07 -2.69
C TYR A 61 -11.29 -0.34 -2.18
N GLY A 62 -10.66 -1.36 -2.78
CA GLY A 62 -9.34 -1.85 -2.37
C GLY A 62 -8.27 -0.77 -2.46
N ARG A 63 -8.23 0.00 -3.56
CA ARG A 63 -7.30 1.14 -3.68
C ARG A 63 -7.57 2.20 -2.61
N LYS A 64 -8.82 2.64 -2.45
CA LYS A 64 -9.14 3.77 -1.58
C LYS A 64 -9.05 3.38 -0.10
N GLU A 65 -9.78 2.35 0.29
CA GLU A 65 -9.99 1.98 1.70
C GLU A 65 -8.87 1.12 2.28
N GLN A 66 -8.23 0.29 1.45
CA GLN A 66 -7.20 -0.66 1.92
C GLN A 66 -5.78 -0.22 1.57
N TYR A 67 -5.61 0.93 0.90
CA TYR A 67 -4.30 1.44 0.49
C TYR A 67 -4.15 2.94 0.74
N GLU A 68 -4.91 3.79 0.04
CA GLU A 68 -4.79 5.26 0.13
C GLU A 68 -5.17 5.81 1.52
N ASN A 69 -6.20 5.26 2.18
CA ASN A 69 -6.63 5.70 3.52
C ASN A 69 -5.57 5.43 4.59
N ILE A 70 -4.75 4.39 4.43
CA ILE A 70 -3.64 4.09 5.35
C ILE A 70 -2.55 5.16 5.21
N ALA A 71 -2.22 5.53 3.97
CA ALA A 71 -1.30 6.62 3.68
C ALA A 71 -1.83 7.95 4.22
N GLU A 72 -3.10 8.28 3.99
CA GLU A 72 -3.72 9.52 4.49
C GLU A 72 -3.67 9.60 6.01
N GLY A 73 -4.05 8.52 6.70
CA GLY A 73 -3.98 8.45 8.16
C GLY A 73 -2.59 8.74 8.71
N TYR A 74 -1.55 8.17 8.09
CA TYR A 74 -0.16 8.48 8.44
C TYR A 74 0.20 9.95 8.17
N VAL A 75 -0.13 10.48 6.99
CA VAL A 75 0.22 11.85 6.60
C VAL A 75 -0.44 12.87 7.54
N CYS A 76 -1.74 12.72 7.82
CA CYS A 76 -2.46 13.56 8.78
C CYS A 76 -1.79 13.53 10.15
N ASN A 77 -1.51 12.34 10.68
CA ASN A 77 -0.97 12.17 12.02
C ASN A 77 0.47 12.66 12.15
N PHE A 78 1.32 12.39 11.15
CA PHE A 78 2.74 12.69 11.21
C PHE A 78 3.04 14.17 10.92
N TYR A 79 2.36 14.77 9.94
CA TYR A 79 2.59 16.16 9.55
C TYR A 79 1.62 17.14 10.22
N HIS A 80 0.63 16.67 10.98
CA HIS A 80 -0.39 17.49 11.63
C HIS A 80 -1.16 18.38 10.63
N VAL A 81 -1.54 17.79 9.49
CA VAL A 81 -2.29 18.46 8.42
C VAL A 81 -3.70 17.87 8.30
N MET A 82 -4.61 18.62 7.71
CA MET A 82 -5.98 18.17 7.45
C MET A 82 -6.04 17.27 6.20
N PRO A 83 -7.01 16.34 6.11
CA PRO A 83 -7.14 15.41 4.98
C PRO A 83 -7.13 16.08 3.60
N ASP A 84 -7.78 17.23 3.45
CA ASP A 84 -7.84 18.02 2.21
C ASP A 84 -6.48 18.57 1.73
N GLN A 85 -5.48 18.58 2.61
CA GLN A 85 -4.11 19.03 2.33
C GLN A 85 -3.14 17.85 2.07
N THR A 86 -3.59 16.60 2.22
CA THR A 86 -2.69 15.43 2.19
C THR A 86 -2.39 14.91 0.79
N LYS A 87 -3.24 15.22 -0.20
CA LYS A 87 -3.26 14.53 -1.51
C LYS A 87 -1.89 14.36 -2.17
N PRO A 88 -1.01 15.39 -2.27
CA PRO A 88 0.29 15.21 -2.90
C PRO A 88 1.21 14.24 -2.15
N GLU A 89 1.13 14.24 -0.82
CA GLU A 89 1.96 13.38 0.02
C GLU A 89 1.42 11.95 0.06
N VAL A 90 0.10 11.79 0.06
CA VAL A 90 -0.57 10.49 -0.10
C VAL A 90 -0.18 9.88 -1.43
N ASP A 91 -0.28 10.61 -2.54
CA ASP A 91 0.12 10.12 -3.87
C ASP A 91 1.58 9.67 -3.91
N ARG A 92 2.46 10.45 -3.27
CA ARG A 92 3.88 10.11 -3.17
C ARG A 92 4.10 8.83 -2.37
N LEU A 93 3.47 8.71 -1.21
CA LEU A 93 3.61 7.56 -0.32
C LEU A 93 3.02 6.29 -0.94
N THR A 94 1.88 6.39 -1.60
CA THR A 94 1.24 5.29 -2.32
C THR A 94 2.13 4.78 -3.45
N LYS A 95 2.76 5.68 -4.21
CA LYS A 95 3.74 5.30 -5.24
C LYS A 95 4.99 4.66 -4.65
N GLU A 96 5.49 5.18 -3.54
CA GLU A 96 6.64 4.62 -2.82
C GLU A 96 6.33 3.21 -2.30
N ALA A 97 5.13 3.00 -1.72
CA ALA A 97 4.68 1.71 -1.25
C ALA A 97 4.56 0.68 -2.38
N MET A 98 4.03 1.09 -3.54
CA MET A 98 3.91 0.22 -4.72
C MET A 98 5.27 -0.19 -5.28
N ASN A 99 6.23 0.75 -5.34
CA ASN A 99 7.61 0.44 -5.74
C ASN A 99 8.30 -0.49 -4.73
N TYR A 100 8.05 -0.27 -3.43
CA TYR A 100 8.55 -1.15 -2.38
C TYR A 100 7.99 -2.56 -2.53
N LEU A 101 6.69 -2.69 -2.80
CA LEU A 101 6.03 -3.97 -3.05
C LEU A 101 6.70 -4.73 -4.20
N GLY A 102 6.92 -4.08 -5.35
CA GLY A 102 7.58 -4.73 -6.49
C GLY A 102 9.01 -5.19 -6.19
N SER A 103 9.74 -4.44 -5.36
CA SER A 103 11.13 -4.78 -4.99
C SER A 103 11.21 -5.88 -3.93
N HIS A 104 10.11 -6.17 -3.22
CA HIS A 104 10.04 -7.14 -2.11
C HIS A 104 8.91 -8.16 -2.29
N ALA A 105 8.39 -8.34 -3.51
CA ALA A 105 7.20 -9.13 -3.76
C ALA A 105 7.35 -10.58 -3.25
N ASP A 106 8.54 -11.16 -3.43
CA ASP A 106 8.87 -12.50 -2.95
C ASP A 106 8.83 -12.63 -1.42
N GLU A 107 9.25 -11.59 -0.69
CA GLU A 107 9.20 -11.59 0.79
C GLU A 107 7.76 -11.57 1.27
N PHE A 108 6.94 -10.70 0.68
CA PHE A 108 5.51 -10.60 1.01
C PHE A 108 4.72 -11.86 0.64
N ASN A 109 5.06 -12.52 -0.47
CA ASN A 109 4.42 -13.77 -0.85
C ASN A 109 4.78 -14.93 0.10
N ARG A 110 6.06 -15.04 0.49
CA ARG A 110 6.51 -16.10 1.43
C ARG A 110 5.82 -16.00 2.78
N TRP A 111 5.66 -14.79 3.32
CA TRP A 111 5.04 -14.58 4.64
C TRP A 111 3.58 -15.04 4.72
N ARG A 112 2.89 -15.22 3.58
CA ARG A 112 1.50 -15.69 3.50
C ARG A 112 1.37 -17.22 3.43
N GLU A 113 2.44 -17.93 3.10
CA GLU A 113 2.46 -19.39 2.96
C GLU A 113 2.80 -20.12 4.28
N GLU A 114 3.21 -19.36 5.32
CA GLU A 114 3.43 -19.83 6.69
C GLU A 114 2.15 -19.84 7.52
#